data_AF-A0AA35NNK3-F1
#
_entry.id   AF-A0AA35NNK3-F1
#
_cell.length_a   1.000
_cell.length_b   1.000
_cell.length_c   1.000
_cell.angle_alpha   90.00
_cell.angle_beta   90.00
_cell.angle_gamma   90.00
#
_symmetry.space_group_name_H-M   'P 1'
#
loop_
_entity.id
_entity.type
_entity.pdbx_description
1 polymer ?
#
loop_
_entity_poly.entity_id
_entity_poly.type
_entity_poly.pdbx_seq_one_letter_code
_entity_poly.pdbx_strand_id
1 'polypeptide(L)'
;MITPKGTYESVAKFQEANLHEDLDYAVLEQRRTQLETLILERESFIKNLCGLFHRVQKTKNYQEFVDVLTGSRDLLREIFTVENGFQKQNWANHEDIPHIDWDRFALDINAYIVKNDQLLALYEDGFL
;
A
#
# COMPACT_ATOMS: atom_id res chain seq x y z
N MET A 1 -14.99 31.20 -22.59
CA MET A 1 -14.98 29.81 -22.10
C MET A 1 -16.36 29.44 -21.58
N ILE A 2 -16.98 28.39 -22.10
CA ILE A 2 -18.16 27.77 -21.47
C ILE A 2 -17.78 26.31 -21.24
N THR A 3 -17.19 26.02 -20.09
CA THR A 3 -17.25 24.66 -19.56
C THR A 3 -18.74 24.27 -19.55
N PRO A 4 -19.15 23.14 -20.17
CA PRO A 4 -20.55 22.75 -20.18
C PRO A 4 -21.01 22.72 -18.73
N LYS A 5 -22.06 23.49 -18.39
CA LYS A 5 -22.50 23.71 -16.99
C LYS A 5 -22.58 22.41 -16.16
N GLY A 6 -22.91 21.30 -16.82
CA GLY A 6 -22.96 19.97 -16.19
C GLY A 6 -21.63 19.46 -15.63
N THR A 7 -20.47 19.79 -16.20
CA THR A 7 -19.17 19.37 -15.64
C THR A 7 -18.79 20.19 -14.42
N TYR A 8 -19.07 21.49 -14.43
CA TYR A 8 -18.82 22.36 -13.27
C TYR A 8 -19.73 21.99 -12.09
N GLU A 9 -21.00 21.68 -12.35
CA GLU A 9 -21.93 21.18 -11.33
C GLU A 9 -21.55 19.79 -10.82
N SER A 10 -21.03 18.90 -11.66
CA SER A 10 -20.59 17.57 -11.23
C SER A 10 -19.33 17.63 -10.36
N VAL A 11 -18.37 18.49 -10.72
CA VAL A 11 -17.15 18.71 -9.94
C VAL A 11 -17.47 19.42 -8.62
N ALA A 12 -18.35 20.42 -8.62
CA ALA A 12 -18.80 21.09 -7.40
C ALA A 12 -19.52 20.11 -6.45
N LYS A 13 -20.42 19.25 -6.99
CA LYS A 13 -21.08 18.20 -6.20
C LYS A 13 -20.11 17.15 -5.65
N PHE A 14 -19.09 16.79 -6.42
CA PHE A 14 -18.03 15.88 -5.95
C PHE A 14 -17.15 16.50 -4.86
N GLN A 15 -16.89 17.82 -4.95
CA GLN A 15 -16.12 18.57 -3.94
C GLN A 15 -16.93 18.88 -2.67
N GLU A 16 -18.25 19.03 -2.79
CA GLU A 16 -19.17 19.19 -1.65
C GLU A 16 -19.53 17.86 -0.99
N ALA A 17 -19.49 16.75 -1.74
CA ALA A 17 -19.74 15.41 -1.21
C ALA A 17 -18.65 15.03 -0.21
N ASN A 18 -19.08 14.58 0.97
CA ASN A 18 -18.17 14.18 2.01
C ASN A 18 -17.42 12.91 1.56
N LEU A 19 -16.10 12.94 1.54
CA LEU A 19 -15.26 11.85 1.03
C LEU A 19 -15.54 10.52 1.76
N HIS A 20 -15.98 10.56 3.02
CA HIS A 20 -16.33 9.39 3.82
C HIS A 20 -17.72 8.80 3.51
N GLU A 21 -18.54 9.48 2.71
CA GLU A 21 -19.82 8.97 2.20
C GLU A 21 -19.66 8.24 0.85
N ASP A 22 -18.47 8.33 0.23
CA ASP A 22 -18.14 7.62 -1.00
C ASP A 22 -17.81 6.14 -0.70
N LEU A 23 -18.54 5.24 -1.34
CA LEU A 23 -18.39 3.80 -1.19
C LEU A 23 -16.99 3.32 -1.64
N ASP A 24 -16.47 3.90 -2.72
CA ASP A 24 -15.15 3.54 -3.24
C ASP A 24 -14.05 3.99 -2.27
N TYR A 25 -14.22 5.16 -1.63
CA TYR A 25 -13.32 5.63 -0.58
C TYR A 25 -13.35 4.73 0.66
N ALA A 26 -14.52 4.28 1.10
CA ALA A 26 -14.65 3.36 2.23
C ALA A 26 -13.95 2.02 1.98
N VAL A 27 -14.00 1.50 0.76
CA VAL A 27 -13.27 0.29 0.35
C VAL A 27 -11.75 0.53 0.39
N LEU A 28 -11.28 1.67 -0.11
CA LEU A 28 -9.86 2.05 -0.07
C LEU A 28 -9.36 2.22 1.36
N GLU A 29 -10.14 2.85 2.23
CA GLU A 29 -9.81 3.04 3.65
C GLU A 29 -9.73 1.69 4.38
N GLN A 30 -10.72 0.81 4.19
CA GLN A 30 -10.69 -0.54 4.74
C GLN A 30 -9.44 -1.30 4.28
N ARG A 31 -9.11 -1.22 2.99
CA ARG A 31 -7.93 -1.88 2.43
C ARG A 31 -6.64 -1.29 2.98
N ARG A 32 -6.57 0.02 3.18
CA ARG A 32 -5.45 0.70 3.83
C ARG A 32 -5.23 0.17 5.24
N THR A 33 -6.28 0.09 6.06
CA THR A 33 -6.18 -0.45 7.44
C THR A 33 -5.71 -1.91 7.44
N GLN A 34 -6.18 -2.72 6.49
CA GLN A 34 -5.70 -4.10 6.31
C GLN A 34 -4.20 -4.14 6.01
N LEU A 35 -3.73 -3.29 5.07
CA LEU A 35 -2.31 -3.22 4.71
C LEU A 35 -1.44 -2.70 5.87
N GLU A 36 -1.90 -1.71 6.62
CA GLU A 36 -1.19 -1.19 7.80
C GLU A 36 -1.06 -2.28 8.88
N THR A 37 -2.11 -3.08 9.10
CA THR A 37 -2.09 -4.22 10.02
C THR A 37 -1.07 -5.27 9.56
N LEU A 38 -1.07 -5.61 8.26
CA LEU A 38 -0.13 -6.56 7.67
C LEU A 38 1.33 -6.10 7.78
N ILE A 39 1.59 -4.79 7.64
CA ILE A 39 2.92 -4.21 7.85
C ILE A 39 3.38 -4.43 9.29
N LEU A 40 2.54 -4.12 10.27
CA LEU A 40 2.86 -4.30 11.68
C LEU A 40 3.11 -5.78 12.03
N GLU A 41 2.29 -6.68 11.51
CA GLU A 41 2.48 -8.13 11.65
C GLU A 41 3.84 -8.55 11.07
N ARG A 42 4.20 -8.05 9.88
CA ARG A 42 5.48 -8.35 9.23
C ARG A 42 6.67 -7.81 10.01
N GLU A 43 6.59 -6.60 10.53
CA GLU A 43 7.65 -6.02 11.36
C GLU A 43 7.87 -6.82 12.64
N SER A 44 6.78 -7.25 13.30
CA SER A 44 6.86 -8.07 14.51
C SER A 44 7.46 -9.45 14.21
N PHE A 45 7.08 -10.07 13.09
CA PHE A 45 7.67 -11.32 12.60
C PHE A 45 9.18 -11.19 12.36
N ILE A 46 9.63 -10.14 11.66
CA ILE A 46 11.05 -9.92 11.39
C ILE A 46 11.82 -9.76 12.70
N LYS A 47 11.29 -8.98 13.66
CA LYS A 47 11.91 -8.82 14.99
C LYS A 47 12.05 -10.16 15.71
N ASN A 48 11.01 -11.00 15.68
CA ASN A 48 11.00 -12.33 16.28
C ASN A 48 12.05 -13.25 15.65
N LEU A 49 12.17 -13.23 14.31
CA LEU A 49 13.16 -14.02 13.57
C LEU A 49 14.59 -13.56 13.88
N CYS A 50 14.86 -12.25 13.85
CA CYS A 50 16.17 -11.70 14.24
C CYS A 50 16.51 -12.05 15.69
N GLY A 51 15.54 -12.00 16.60
CA GLY A 51 15.71 -12.39 17.99
C GLY A 51 16.08 -13.87 18.15
N LEU A 52 15.40 -14.76 17.41
CA LEU A 52 15.72 -16.19 17.40
C LEU A 52 17.11 -16.44 16.80
N PHE A 53 17.43 -15.81 15.67
CA PHE A 53 18.74 -15.92 15.03
C PHE A 53 19.87 -15.52 15.98
N HIS A 54 19.72 -14.42 16.71
CA HIS A 54 20.72 -13.97 17.69
C HIS A 54 20.87 -14.94 18.86
N ARG A 55 19.77 -15.54 19.33
CA ARG A 55 19.80 -16.55 20.39
C ARG A 55 20.54 -17.81 19.93
N VAL A 56 20.26 -18.26 18.70
CA VAL A 56 20.95 -19.39 18.08
C VAL A 56 22.44 -19.09 17.90
N GLN A 57 22.79 -17.89 17.40
CA GLN A 57 24.19 -17.50 17.18
C GLN A 57 25.01 -17.47 18.48
N LYS A 58 24.37 -17.21 19.62
CA LYS A 58 25.03 -17.19 20.94
C LYS A 58 25.29 -18.56 21.54
N THR A 59 24.75 -19.62 20.95
CA THR A 59 24.93 -20.99 21.45
C THR A 59 26.37 -21.44 21.22
N LYS A 60 27.01 -22.01 22.25
CA LYS A 60 28.43 -22.41 22.20
C LYS A 60 28.63 -23.90 22.03
N ASN A 61 27.57 -24.69 22.22
CA ASN A 61 27.57 -26.13 22.09
C ASN A 61 26.21 -26.64 21.61
N TYR A 62 26.19 -27.90 21.17
CA TYR A 62 25.00 -28.53 20.58
C TYR A 62 23.83 -28.62 21.57
N GLN A 63 24.10 -28.80 22.86
CA GLN A 63 23.06 -28.91 23.87
C GLN A 63 22.34 -27.57 24.06
N GLU A 64 23.08 -26.47 24.21
CA GLU A 64 22.52 -25.11 24.28
C GLU A 64 21.72 -24.76 23.03
N PHE A 65 22.16 -25.22 21.86
CA PHE A 65 21.42 -25.06 20.61
C PHE A 65 20.07 -25.77 20.63
N VAL A 66 20.04 -27.04 21.02
CA VAL A 66 18.81 -27.82 21.14
C VAL A 66 17.88 -27.22 22.21
N ASP A 67 18.42 -26.75 23.32
CA ASP A 67 17.66 -26.12 24.39
C ASP A 67 17.02 -24.81 23.92
N VAL A 68 17.75 -23.99 23.16
CA VAL A 68 17.22 -22.75 22.55
C VAL A 68 16.13 -23.06 21.52
N LEU A 69 16.30 -24.07 20.67
CA LEU A 69 15.26 -24.48 19.70
C LEU A 69 14.01 -25.03 20.40
N THR A 70 14.20 -25.83 21.44
CA THR A 70 13.09 -26.43 22.19
C THR A 70 12.32 -25.37 22.97
N GLY A 71 13.03 -24.41 23.59
CA GLY A 71 12.44 -23.26 24.28
C GLY A 71 11.79 -22.23 23.35
N SER A 72 12.10 -22.26 22.05
CA SER A 72 11.51 -21.39 21.03
C SER A 72 10.54 -22.13 20.09
N ARG A 73 10.08 -23.33 20.46
CA ARG A 73 9.24 -24.18 19.61
C ARG A 73 7.96 -23.49 19.13
N ASP A 74 7.29 -22.73 19.99
CA ASP A 74 6.06 -22.03 19.63
C ASP A 74 6.34 -20.87 18.67
N LEU A 75 7.44 -20.16 18.88
CA LEU A 75 7.92 -19.09 17.99
C LEU A 75 8.36 -19.66 16.63
N LEU A 76 9.04 -20.81 16.61
CA LEU A 76 9.39 -21.52 15.37
C LEU A 76 8.13 -21.98 14.62
N ARG A 77 7.15 -22.54 15.34
CA ARG A 77 5.88 -22.94 14.75
C ARG A 77 5.14 -21.74 14.16
N GLU A 78 5.08 -20.63 14.88
CA GLU A 78 4.52 -19.37 14.39
C GLU A 78 5.28 -18.90 13.14
N ILE A 79 6.62 -18.90 13.19
CA ILE A 79 7.45 -18.50 12.05
C ILE A 79 7.15 -19.35 10.81
N PHE A 80 7.14 -20.68 10.93
CA PHE A 80 6.87 -21.58 9.81
C PHE A 80 5.41 -21.56 9.34
N THR A 81 4.46 -21.24 10.22
CA THR A 81 3.03 -21.13 9.85
C THR A 81 2.77 -19.82 9.11
N VAL A 82 3.34 -18.72 9.60
CA VAL A 82 3.29 -17.40 8.98
C VAL A 82 4.05 -17.41 7.65
N GLU A 83 5.22 -18.03 7.58
CA GLU A 83 5.96 -18.22 6.32
C GLU A 83 5.15 -19.04 5.30
N ASN A 84 4.50 -20.13 5.72
CA ASN A 84 3.59 -20.88 4.83
C ASN A 84 2.37 -20.06 4.40
N GLY A 85 1.84 -19.21 5.28
CA GLY A 85 0.77 -18.27 4.95
C GLY A 85 1.22 -17.25 3.89
N PHE A 86 2.42 -16.70 4.06
CA PHE A 86 3.06 -15.80 3.11
C PHE A 86 3.49 -16.47 1.81
N GLN A 87 3.77 -17.77 1.78
CA GLN A 87 4.05 -18.50 0.53
C GLN A 87 2.76 -18.90 -0.20
N LYS A 88 1.69 -19.25 0.53
CA LYS A 88 0.39 -19.62 -0.07
C LYS A 88 -0.39 -18.42 -0.61
N GLN A 89 -0.29 -17.28 0.07
CA GLN A 89 -0.56 -16.00 -0.57
C GLN A 89 0.54 -15.80 -1.59
N ASN A 90 0.34 -16.12 -2.86
CA ASN A 90 1.31 -15.76 -3.89
C ASN A 90 1.40 -14.23 -3.98
N TRP A 91 2.19 -13.58 -3.13
CA TRP A 91 2.47 -12.13 -3.20
C TRP A 91 3.22 -11.75 -4.50
N ALA A 92 3.58 -12.74 -5.32
CA ALA A 92 4.15 -12.59 -6.65
C ALA A 92 3.08 -12.51 -7.77
N ASN A 93 1.80 -12.77 -7.47
CA ASN A 93 0.74 -12.46 -8.41
C ASN A 93 0.50 -10.94 -8.35
N HIS A 94 1.20 -10.22 -9.23
CA HIS A 94 0.99 -8.81 -9.55
C HIS A 94 -0.48 -8.42 -9.82
N GLU A 95 -1.39 -9.39 -9.91
CA GLU A 95 -2.84 -9.23 -10.09
C GLU A 95 -3.58 -8.74 -8.83
N ASP A 96 -3.05 -8.96 -7.61
CA ASP A 96 -3.66 -8.49 -6.36
C ASP A 96 -3.26 -7.04 -6.00
N ILE A 97 -2.32 -6.46 -6.74
CA ILE A 97 -2.09 -5.01 -6.72
C ILE A 97 -3.17 -4.43 -7.65
N PRO A 98 -4.15 -3.67 -7.14
CA PRO A 98 -5.12 -3.04 -8.02
C PRO A 98 -4.35 -2.21 -9.04
N HIS A 99 -4.49 -2.58 -10.32
CA HIS A 99 -4.02 -1.75 -11.41
C HIS A 99 -4.91 -0.51 -11.42
N ILE A 100 -4.52 0.48 -10.62
CA ILE A 100 -5.13 1.80 -10.64
C ILE A 100 -4.75 2.36 -11.99
N ASP A 101 -5.72 2.42 -12.89
CA ASP A 101 -5.62 3.15 -14.14
C ASP A 101 -5.52 4.64 -13.78
N TRP A 102 -4.28 5.07 -13.52
CA TRP A 102 -4.01 6.46 -13.19
C TRP A 102 -4.40 7.37 -14.33
N ASP A 103 -4.50 6.90 -15.59
CA ASP A 103 -4.96 7.76 -16.69
C ASP A 103 -6.47 8.06 -16.60
N ARG A 104 -7.24 7.23 -15.90
CA ARG A 104 -8.65 7.47 -15.59
C ARG A 104 -8.87 8.52 -14.50
N PHE A 105 -7.95 8.62 -13.54
CA PHE A 105 -8.09 9.47 -12.35
C PHE A 105 -7.12 10.65 -12.30
N ALA A 106 -6.02 10.58 -13.03
CA ALA A 106 -5.05 11.65 -13.17
C ALA A 106 -5.47 12.57 -14.31
N LEU A 107 -5.35 13.87 -14.04
CA LEU A 107 -5.48 14.88 -15.06
C LEU A 107 -4.16 14.92 -15.83
N ASP A 108 -4.16 14.58 -17.12
CA ASP A 108 -2.99 14.85 -17.98
C ASP A 108 -2.82 16.37 -18.08
N ILE A 109 -1.85 16.88 -17.34
CA ILE A 109 -1.55 18.30 -17.20
C ILE A 109 -1.23 18.90 -18.57
N ASN A 110 -0.52 18.19 -19.44
CA ASN A 110 -0.16 18.69 -20.77
C ASN A 110 -1.39 18.75 -21.68
N ALA A 111 -2.21 17.70 -21.69
CA ALA A 111 -3.46 17.71 -22.45
C ALA A 111 -4.46 18.75 -21.91
N TYR A 112 -4.40 19.07 -20.62
CA TYR A 112 -5.22 20.10 -19.98
C TYR A 112 -4.73 21.53 -20.31
N ILE A 113 -3.40 21.76 -20.30
CA ILE A 113 -2.78 23.03 -20.70
C ILE A 113 -3.08 23.32 -22.16
N VAL A 114 -2.92 22.34 -23.06
CA VAL A 114 -3.19 22.50 -24.50
C VAL A 114 -4.66 22.78 -24.80
N LYS A 115 -5.60 22.29 -23.99
CA LYS A 115 -7.03 22.56 -24.15
C LYS A 115 -7.47 23.91 -23.57
N ASN A 116 -6.59 24.62 -22.88
CA ASN A 116 -6.89 25.86 -22.18
C ASN A 116 -5.97 26.97 -22.69
N ASP A 117 -6.44 27.72 -23.68
CA ASP A 117 -5.67 28.74 -24.41
C ASP A 117 -4.95 29.75 -23.50
N GLN A 118 -5.50 30.03 -22.31
CA GLN A 118 -4.87 30.92 -21.33
C GLN A 118 -3.67 30.27 -20.61
N LEU A 119 -3.73 28.97 -20.32
CA LEU A 119 -2.63 28.22 -19.71
C LEU A 119 -1.56 27.86 -20.73
N LEU A 120 -1.95 27.58 -21.98
CA LEU A 120 -1.00 27.37 -23.08
C LEU A 120 -0.15 28.61 -23.33
N ALA A 121 -0.77 29.80 -23.34
CA ALA A 121 -0.04 31.06 -23.46
C ALA A 121 0.96 31.28 -22.31
N LEU A 122 0.58 30.95 -21.06
CA LEU A 122 1.47 31.05 -19.90
C LEU A 122 2.61 30.02 -19.92
N TYR A 123 2.38 28.83 -20.47
CA TYR A 123 3.39 27.79 -20.66
C TYR A 123 4.37 28.15 -21.79
N GLU A 124 3.88 28.68 -22.90
CA GLU A 124 4.70 29.17 -24.02
C GLU A 124 5.54 30.40 -23.63
N ASP A 125 5.01 31.26 -22.75
CA ASP A 125 5.74 32.40 -22.17
C ASP A 125 6.73 31.99 -21.04
N GLY A 126 6.80 30.70 -20.67
CA GLY A 126 7.76 30.16 -19.70
C GLY A 126 7.45 30.46 -18.23
N PHE A 127 6.20 30.77 -17.90
CA PHE A 127 5.75 31.07 -16.53
C PHE A 127 5.16 29.85 -15.79
N LEU A 128 5.15 28.67 -16.42
CA LEU A 128 4.72 27.38 -15.87
C LEU A 128 5.81 26.32 -16.00
#